data_AF-A0A6B3FXG0-F1
#
_entry.id   AF-A0A6B3FXG0-F1
#
_cell.length_a   1.000
_cell.length_b   1.000
_cell.length_c   1.000
_cell.angle_alpha   90.00
_cell.angle_beta   90.00
_cell.angle_gamma   90.00
#
_symmetry.space_group_name_H-M   'P 1'
#
loop_
_entity.id
_entity.type
_entity.pdbx_description
1 polymer ?
#
loop_
_entity_poly.entity_id
_entity_poly.type
_entity_poly.pdbx_seq_one_letter_code
_entity_poly.pdbx_strand_id
1 'polypeptide(L)'
;KVFGRQEESARDFAEQNEALYEAGFKAQFASGIMQPLMFFISNINYVLVAVVGGLRVASGALSIGDVQAFIQYSRQFSMPLTQVASMANLV
;
A
#
# COMPACT_ATOMS: atom_id res chain seq x y z
N LYS A 1 -11.38 2.84 -52.12
CA LYS A 1 -11.07 1.61 -51.34
C LYS A 1 -10.01 1.95 -50.29
N VAL A 2 -10.39 2.56 -49.18
CA VAL A 2 -9.50 2.95 -48.06
C VAL A 2 -9.99 2.31 -46.74
N PHE A 3 -10.94 1.37 -46.82
CA PHE A 3 -11.67 0.83 -45.67
C PHE A 3 -11.12 -0.51 -45.13
N GLY A 4 -10.16 -1.15 -45.81
CA GLY A 4 -9.59 -2.43 -45.34
C GLY A 4 -8.58 -2.30 -44.20
N ARG A 5 -7.90 -1.16 -44.09
CA ARG A 5 -6.98 -0.87 -42.97
C ARG A 5 -7.68 -0.37 -41.72
N GLN A 6 -8.93 0.10 -41.84
CA GLN A 6 -9.70 0.58 -40.69
C GLN A 6 -10.12 -0.58 -39.78
N GLU A 7 -10.56 -1.71 -40.34
CA GLU A 7 -10.87 -2.91 -39.55
C GLU A 7 -9.62 -3.52 -38.92
N GLU A 8 -8.49 -3.55 -39.65
CA GLU A 8 -7.22 -4.06 -39.14
C GLU A 8 -6.69 -3.19 -37.99
N SER A 9 -6.62 -1.86 -38.18
CA SER A 9 -6.24 -0.94 -37.11
C SER A 9 -7.23 -0.91 -35.95
N ALA A 10 -8.52 -1.10 -36.18
CA ALA A 10 -9.50 -1.22 -35.10
C ALA A 10 -9.30 -2.49 -34.27
N ARG A 11 -8.91 -3.60 -34.91
CA ARG A 11 -8.55 -4.85 -34.22
C ARG A 11 -7.31 -4.68 -33.37
N ASP A 12 -6.25 -4.11 -33.92
CA ASP A 12 -5.01 -3.86 -33.19
C ASP A 12 -5.23 -2.91 -32.00
N PHE A 13 -6.08 -1.89 -32.19
CA PHE A 13 -6.43 -0.96 -31.11
C PHE A 13 -7.27 -1.63 -30.02
N ALA A 14 -8.19 -2.52 -30.37
CA ALA A 14 -8.98 -3.28 -29.40
C ALA A 14 -8.10 -4.21 -28.57
N GLU A 15 -7.15 -4.91 -29.20
CA GLU A 15 -6.23 -5.84 -28.54
C GLU A 15 -5.30 -5.12 -27.56
N GLN A 16 -4.75 -3.96 -27.97
CA GLN A 16 -3.96 -3.12 -27.06
C GLN A 16 -4.80 -2.52 -25.93
N ASN A 17 -6.03 -2.10 -26.21
CA ASN A 17 -6.91 -1.52 -25.20
C ASN A 17 -7.35 -2.56 -24.16
N GLU A 18 -7.55 -3.81 -24.57
CA GLU A 18 -7.86 -4.92 -23.66
C GLU A 18 -6.67 -5.25 -22.75
N ALA A 19 -5.45 -5.26 -23.30
CA ALA A 19 -4.22 -5.40 -22.50
C ALA A 19 -4.03 -4.24 -21.50
N LEU A 20 -4.31 -3.00 -21.93
CA LEU A 20 -4.29 -1.80 -21.07
C LEU A 20 -5.37 -1.87 -19.97
N TYR A 21 -6.57 -2.33 -20.32
CA TYR A 21 -7.66 -2.50 -19.37
C TYR A 21 -7.32 -3.55 -18.31
N GLU A 22 -6.74 -4.69 -18.72
CA GLU A 22 -6.37 -5.76 -17.79
C GLU A 22 -5.23 -5.34 -16.84
N ALA A 23 -4.24 -4.62 -17.36
CA ALA A 23 -3.15 -4.04 -16.56
C ALA A 23 -3.68 -2.97 -15.59
N GLY A 24 -4.54 -2.06 -16.07
CA GLY A 24 -5.17 -1.02 -15.26
C GLY A 24 -6.09 -1.59 -14.20
N PHE A 25 -6.87 -2.62 -14.52
CA PHE A 25 -7.75 -3.30 -13.55
C PHE A 25 -6.95 -3.97 -12.44
N LYS A 26 -5.85 -4.67 -12.77
CA LYS A 26 -4.94 -5.27 -11.78
C LYS A 26 -4.28 -4.21 -10.89
N ALA A 27 -3.85 -3.08 -11.45
CA ALA A 27 -3.33 -1.96 -10.68
C ALA A 27 -4.41 -1.36 -9.76
N GLN A 28 -5.62 -1.10 -10.27
CA GLN A 28 -6.71 -0.55 -9.47
C GLN A 28 -7.13 -1.49 -8.33
N PHE A 29 -7.12 -2.80 -8.59
CA PHE A 29 -7.38 -3.83 -7.59
C PHE A 29 -6.28 -3.88 -6.52
N ALA A 30 -5.01 -3.82 -6.92
CA ALA A 30 -3.89 -3.72 -6.00
C ALA A 30 -3.97 -2.44 -5.15
N SER A 31 -4.32 -1.30 -5.75
CA SER A 31 -4.56 -0.03 -5.07
C SER A 31 -5.68 -0.13 -4.04
N GLY A 32 -6.78 -0.79 -4.40
CA GLY A 32 -7.92 -1.01 -3.51
C GLY A 32 -7.58 -1.87 -2.29
N ILE A 33 -6.69 -2.85 -2.46
CA ILE A 33 -6.22 -3.72 -1.36
C ILE A 33 -5.14 -3.03 -0.50
N MET A 34 -4.37 -2.10 -1.05
CA MET A 34 -3.30 -1.44 -0.29
C MET A 34 -3.81 -0.71 0.96
N GLN A 35 -4.95 0.00 0.90
CA GLN A 35 -5.49 0.68 2.08
C GLN A 35 -5.80 -0.29 3.25
N PRO A 36 -6.61 -1.34 3.07
CA PRO A 36 -6.86 -2.31 4.12
C PRO A 36 -5.59 -3.05 4.55
N LEU A 37 -4.66 -3.33 3.64
CA LEU A 37 -3.36 -3.95 3.97
C LEU A 37 -2.52 -3.04 4.88
N MET A 38 -2.44 -1.75 4.58
CA MET A 38 -1.72 -0.75 5.39
C MET A 38 -2.37 -0.59 6.77
N PHE A 39 -3.69 -0.61 6.85
CA PHE A 39 -4.39 -0.59 8.13
C PHE A 39 -4.08 -1.85 8.95
N PHE A 40 -4.07 -3.02 8.31
CA PHE A 40 -3.73 -4.29 8.95
C PHE A 40 -2.29 -4.29 9.50
N ILE A 41 -1.31 -3.86 8.69
CA ILE A 41 0.10 -3.73 9.10
C ILE A 41 0.23 -2.76 10.27
N SER A 42 -0.47 -1.62 10.22
CA SER A 42 -0.46 -0.62 11.29
C SER A 42 -1.00 -1.17 12.61
N ASN A 43 -2.09 -1.95 12.57
CA ASN A 43 -2.66 -2.57 13.77
C ASN A 43 -1.72 -3.62 14.37
N ILE A 44 -1.10 -4.46 13.55
CA ILE A 44 -0.10 -5.43 14.03
C ILE A 44 1.08 -4.71 14.68
N ASN A 45 1.63 -3.69 14.03
CA ASN A 45 2.73 -2.91 14.59
C ASN A 45 2.35 -2.28 15.94
N TYR A 46 1.15 -1.70 16.04
CA TYR A 46 0.66 -1.14 17.30
C TYR A 46 0.57 -2.18 18.41
N VAL A 47 -0.05 -3.33 18.15
CA VAL A 47 -0.18 -4.42 19.14
C VAL A 47 1.21 -4.91 19.58
N LEU A 48 2.13 -5.09 18.63
CA LEU A 48 3.47 -5.59 18.91
C LEU A 48 4.26 -4.62 19.79
N VAL A 49 4.20 -3.31 19.48
CA VAL A 49 4.82 -2.27 20.31
C VAL A 49 4.14 -2.16 21.68
N ALA A 50 2.82 -2.27 21.76
CA ALA A 50 2.10 -2.21 23.02
C ALA A 50 2.43 -3.39 23.95
N VAL A 51 2.51 -4.61 23.41
CA VAL A 51 2.85 -5.81 24.19
C VAL A 51 4.32 -5.79 24.63
N VAL A 52 5.25 -5.54 23.71
CA VAL A 52 6.69 -5.51 24.02
C VAL A 52 7.04 -4.32 24.91
N GLY A 53 6.50 -3.14 24.62
CA GLY A 53 6.68 -1.93 25.41
C GLY A 53 6.06 -2.05 26.80
N GLY A 54 4.84 -2.60 26.90
CA GLY A 54 4.17 -2.85 28.17
C GLY A 54 4.94 -3.80 29.08
N LEU A 55 5.47 -4.90 28.52
CA LEU A 55 6.31 -5.85 29.26
C LEU A 55 7.61 -5.21 29.77
N ARG A 56 8.27 -4.37 28.95
CA ARG A 56 9.52 -3.69 29.36
C ARG A 56 9.31 -2.53 30.34
N VAL A 57 8.14 -1.87 30.30
CA VAL A 57 7.74 -0.89 31.32
C VAL A 57 7.44 -1.60 32.63
N ALA A 58 6.73 -2.72 32.60
CA ALA A 58 6.43 -3.51 33.79
C ALA A 58 7.71 -4.07 34.46
N SER A 59 8.78 -4.31 33.71
CA SER A 59 10.08 -4.73 34.24
C SER A 59 10.96 -3.56 34.73
N GLY A 60 10.49 -2.30 34.66
CA GLY A 60 11.23 -1.11 35.07
C GLY A 60 12.42 -0.72 34.18
N ALA A 61 12.57 -1.37 33.02
CA ALA A 61 13.69 -1.13 32.10
C ALA A 61 13.48 0.07 31.16
N LEU A 62 12.23 0.54 31.04
CA LEU A 62 11.80 1.64 30.18
C LEU A 62 10.73 2.46 30.91
N SER A 63 10.77 3.79 30.77
CA SER A 63 9.71 4.65 31.28
C SER A 63 8.49 4.60 30.35
N ILE A 64 7.30 4.88 30.87
CA ILE A 64 6.07 5.02 30.06
C ILE A 64 6.26 6.06 28.95
N GLY A 65 7.05 7.11 29.20
CA GLY A 65 7.35 8.16 28.23
C GLY A 65 8.15 7.65 27.03
N ASP A 66 9.10 6.73 27.24
CA ASP A 66 9.92 6.17 26.17
C ASP A 66 9.09 5.30 25.20
N VAL A 67 8.13 4.54 25.74
CA VAL A 67 7.19 3.75 24.92
C VAL A 67 6.28 4.66 24.10
N GLN A 68 5.78 5.75 24.70
CA GLN A 68 4.96 6.73 23.98
C GLN A 68 5.74 7.38 22.83
N ALA A 69 6.99 7.79 23.08
CA ALA A 69 7.86 8.37 22.06
C ALA A 69 8.15 7.37 20.92
N PHE A 70 8.38 6.10 21.25
CA PHE A 70 8.61 5.06 20.25
C PHE A 70 7.36 4.82 19.37
N ILE A 71 6.16 4.77 19.96
CA ILE A 71 4.90 4.65 19.21
C ILE A 71 4.73 5.84 18.26
N GLN A 72 5.03 7.06 18.72
CA GLN A 72 4.96 8.26 17.88
C GLN A 72 5.93 8.16 16.70
N TYR A 73 7.20 7.84 16.95
CA TYR A 73 8.20 7.67 15.89
C TYR A 73 7.82 6.56 14.90
N SER A 74 7.33 5.44 15.40
CA SER A 74 6.89 4.32 14.55
C SER A 74 5.73 4.73 13.63
N ARG A 75 4.74 5.48 14.14
CA ARG A 75 3.65 6.03 13.32
C ARG A 75 4.16 7.04 12.28
N GLN A 76 5.12 7.87 12.66
CA GLN A 76 5.74 8.84 11.76
C GLN A 76 6.51 8.15 10.63
N PHE A 77 7.02 6.94 10.87
CA PHE A 77 7.69 6.11 9.87
C PHE A 77 6.71 5.38 8.93
N SER A 78 5.52 5.00 9.42
CA SER A 78 4.49 4.36 8.60
C SER A 78 3.91 5.30 7.54
N MET A 79 3.81 6.61 7.82
CA MET A 79 3.25 7.62 6.91
C MET A 79 3.98 7.70 5.55
N PRO A 80 5.31 7.90 5.50
CA PRO A 80 6.05 7.91 4.23
C PRO A 80 6.02 6.54 3.54
N LEU A 81 5.97 5.43 4.29
CA LEU A 81 5.79 4.10 3.70
C LEU A 81 4.48 3.99 2.91
N THR A 82 3.38 4.54 3.46
CA THR A 82 2.09 4.61 2.76
C THR A 82 2.17 5.42 1.48
N GLN A 83 2.90 6.55 1.49
CA GLN A 83 3.07 7.38 0.30
C GLN A 83 3.87 6.65 -0.78
N VAL A 84 4.96 5.98 -0.40
CA VAL A 84 5.78 5.20 -1.34
C VAL A 84 4.97 4.02 -1.90
N ALA A 85 4.20 3.32 -1.08
CA ALA A 85 3.31 2.26 -1.53
C ALA A 85 2.24 2.78 -2.50
N SER A 86 1.64 3.94 -2.22
CA SER A 86 0.71 4.62 -3.13
C SER A 86 1.34 4.96 -4.49
N MET A 87 2.60 5.40 -4.50
CA MET A 87 3.32 5.71 -5.74
C MET A 87 3.67 4.45 -6.53
N ALA A 88 4.04 3.36 -5.85
CA ALA A 88 4.32 2.08 -6.48
C ALA A 88 3.10 1.42 -7.14
N ASN A 89 1.89 1.90 -6.84
CA ASN A 89 0.65 1.42 -7.47
C ASN A 89 0.29 2.17 -8.76
N LEU A 90 0.95 3.30 -9.02
CA LEU A 90 0.76 4.14 -10.21
C LEU A 90 1.73 3.80 -11.35
N VAL A 91 2.69 2.90 -11.10
CA VAL A 91 3.74 2.45 -12.06
C VAL A 91 3.58 0.97 -12.32
#